data_AF-A0ABD6DQR4-F1
#
_entry.id   AF-A0ABD6DQR4-F1
#
_cell.length_a   1.000
_cell.length_b   1.000
_cell.length_c   1.000
_cell.angle_alpha   90.00
_cell.angle_beta   90.00
_cell.angle_gamma   90.00
#
_symmetry.space_group_name_H-M   'P 1'
#
loop_
_entity.id
_entity.type
_entity.pdbx_description
1 polymer ?
#
loop_
_entity_poly.entity_id
_entity_poly.type
_entity_poly.pdbx_seq_one_letter_code
_entity_poly.pdbx_strand_id
1 'polypeptide(L)' 'MPVCNNCERYVSHDFVRVFGREGEVEHCIDCARNADLHAGAAAR' A
#
# COMPACT_ATOMS: atom_id res chain seq x y z
N MET A 1 6.94 -10.25 8.19
CA MET A 1 6.49 -8.85 8.02
C MET A 1 6.07 -8.70 6.57
N PRO A 2 4.89 -8.11 6.28
CA PRO A 2 4.45 -7.96 4.89
C PRO A 2 5.39 -7.03 4.12
N VAL A 3 5.46 -7.25 2.80
CA VAL A 3 6.29 -6.46 1.88
C VAL A 3 5.41 -5.89 0.76
N CYS A 4 5.87 -4.80 0.17
CA CYS A 4 5.25 -4.22 -1.02
C CYS A 4 5.67 -5.00 -2.27
N ASN A 5 4.71 -5.40 -3.10
CA ASN A 5 5.01 -6.19 -4.31
C ASN A 5 5.70 -5.38 -5.43
N ASN A 6 5.66 -4.04 -5.37
CA ASN A 6 6.28 -3.17 -6.38
C ASN A 6 7.73 -2.77 -6.07
N CYS A 7 8.10 -2.63 -4.79
CA CYS A 7 9.45 -2.17 -4.41
C CYS A 7 10.12 -3.02 -3.33
N GLU A 8 9.46 -4.11 -2.91
CA GLU A 8 9.94 -5.12 -1.94
C GLU A 8 10.25 -4.56 -0.54
N ARG A 9 9.93 -3.28 -0.29
CA ARG A 9 10.10 -2.68 1.03
C ARG A 9 9.10 -3.22 2.02
N TYR A 10 9.55 -3.30 3.27
CA TYR A 10 8.70 -3.67 4.39
C TYR A 10 7.57 -2.68 4.59
N VAL A 11 6.37 -3.21 4.81
CA VAL A 11 5.19 -2.45 5.20
C VAL A 11 4.67 -2.98 6.54
N SER A 12 4.00 -2.14 7.31
CA SER A 12 3.38 -2.60 8.56
C SER A 12 2.13 -3.43 8.25
N HIS A 13 1.74 -4.30 9.18
CA HIS A 13 0.50 -5.05 9.05
C HIS A 13 -0.72 -4.11 9.01
N ASP A 14 -0.69 -3.01 9.76
CA ASP A 14 -1.74 -2.00 9.73
C ASP A 14 -1.83 -1.28 8.39
N PHE A 15 -0.69 -1.06 7.71
CA PHE A 15 -0.68 -0.52 6.36
C PHE A 15 -1.40 -1.45 5.38
N VAL A 16 -1.11 -2.74 5.42
CA VAL A 16 -1.79 -3.75 4.59
C VAL A 16 -3.29 -3.80 4.88
N ARG A 17 -3.71 -3.66 6.14
CA ARG A 17 -5.13 -3.66 6.49
C ARG A 17 -5.92 -2.50 5.89
N VAL A 18 -5.30 -1.34 5.73
CA VAL A 18 -5.97 -0.12 5.27
C VAL A 18 -5.84 0.06 3.76
N PHE A 19 -4.66 -0.21 3.21
CA PHE A 19 -4.33 0.07 1.81
C PHE A 19 -4.11 -1.19 0.97
N GLY A 20 -4.09 -2.36 1.60
CA GLY A 20 -3.92 -3.62 0.89
C GLY A 20 -5.21 -4.11 0.25
N ARG A 21 -5.05 -4.86 -0.82
CA ARG A 21 -6.11 -5.60 -1.51
C ARG A 21 -5.82 -7.08 -1.37
N GLU A 22 -6.80 -7.84 -0.89
CA GLU A 22 -6.64 -9.30 -0.67
C GLU A 22 -5.47 -9.68 0.25
N GLY A 23 -5.09 -8.77 1.17
CA GLY A 23 -3.99 -8.98 2.11
C GLY A 23 -2.60 -8.65 1.55
N GLU A 24 -2.52 -8.07 0.35
CA GLU A 24 -1.27 -7.66 -0.28
C GLU A 24 -1.25 -6.17 -0.61
N VAL A 25 -0.06 -5.59 -0.74
CA VAL A 25 0.15 -4.17 -1.08
C VAL A 25 0.93 -4.09 -2.37
N GLU A 26 0.27 -3.66 -3.44
CA GLU A 26 0.93 -3.41 -4.72
C GLU A 26 1.84 -2.18 -4.62
N HIS A 27 1.34 -1.05 -4.13
CA HIS A 27 2.11 0.19 -4.00
C HIS A 27 2.11 0.71 -2.56
N CYS A 28 3.28 0.83 -1.94
CA CYS A 28 3.44 1.38 -0.59
C CYS A 28 3.82 2.87 -0.62
N ILE A 29 3.81 3.53 0.53
CA ILE A 29 4.12 4.96 0.65
C ILE A 29 5.51 5.36 0.10
N ASP A 30 6.45 4.43 0.06
CA ASP A 30 7.82 4.69 -0.42
C ASP A 30 7.93 4.69 -1.95
N CYS A 31 6.99 4.04 -2.66
CA CYS A 31 7.07 3.86 -4.11
C CYS A 31 5.79 4.20 -4.87
N ALA A 32 4.69 4.45 -4.16
CA ALA A 32 3.45 4.97 -4.73
C ALA A 32 3.68 6.41 -5.21
N ARG A 33 3.05 6.77 -6.33
CA ARG A 33 3.00 8.18 -6.73
C ARG A 33 1.94 8.87 -5.85
N ASN A 34 2.11 10.17 -5.60
CA ASN A 34 1.15 10.94 -4.79
C ASN A 34 -0.31 10.77 -5.26
N ALA A 35 -0.53 10.61 -6.58
CA ALA A 35 -1.86 10.35 -7.15
C ALA A 35 -2.47 9.01 -6.67
N ASP A 36 -1.66 7.98 -6.48
CA ASP A 36 -2.11 6.63 -6.09
C ASP A 36 -2.47 6.58 -4.60
N LEU A 37 -1.76 7.35 -3.76
CA LEU A 37 -2.07 7.49 -2.32
C LEU A 37 -3.44 8.18 -2.11
N HIS A 38 -3.80 9.12 -2.98
CA HIS A 38 -5.10 9.77 -2.93
C HIS A 38 -6.24 8.88 -3.44
N ALA A 39 -5.98 7.95 -4.36
CA ALA A 39 -6.98 7.02 -4.87
C ALA A 39 -7.47 6.04 -3.78
N GLY A 40 -6.58 5.58 -2.89
CA GLY A 40 -6.96 4.76 -1.72
C GLY A 40 -7.64 5.56 -0.59
N ALA A 41 -7.30 6.84 -0.43
CA ALA A 41 -7.95 7.74 0.54
C ALA A 41 -9.33 8.26 0.07
N ALA A 42 -9.62 8.16 -1.23
CA ALA A 42 -10.87 8.60 -1.84
C ALA A 42 -11.78 7.43 -2.26
N ALA A 43 -11.62 6.24 -1.66
CA ALA A 43 -12.64 5.20 -1.73
C ALA A 43 -13.87 5.65 -0.91
N ARG A 44 -14.77 6.38 -1.57
CA ARG A 44 -16.16 6.57 -1.15
C ARG A 44 -17.03 5.49 -1.77
#